data_AF-A0A7C6WL82-F1
#
_entry.id   AF-A0A7C6WL82-F1
#
_cell.length_a   1.000
_cell.length_b   1.000
_cell.length_c   1.000
_cell.angle_alpha   90.00
_cell.angle_beta   90.00
_cell.angle_gamma   90.00
#
_symmetry.space_group_name_H-M   'P 1'
#
loop_
_entity.id
_entity.type
_entity.pdbx_description
1 polymer ?
#
loop_
_entity_poly.entity_id
_entity_poly.type
_entity_poly.pdbx_seq_one_letter_code
_entity_poly.pdbx_strand_id
1 'polypeptide(L)'
;PYIQTHEEVQTSVLNYEPHVALFGGADGLDFYRQVLQQSHQLMKPQFMMAFEMGYQQRASLTTLIKEHYPQARVLCRKDMNQLDRMMFVYQGLSNT
;
A
#
# COMPACT_ATOMS: atom_id res chain seq x y z
N PRO A 1 -5.08 -2.04 6.16
CA PRO A 1 -5.25 -0.85 7.02
C PRO A 1 -4.30 0.28 6.59
N TYR A 2 -4.85 1.36 6.05
CA TYR A 2 -4.08 2.51 5.55
C TYR A 2 -4.54 3.85 6.12
N ILE A 3 -5.57 3.86 6.96
CA ILE A 3 -6.11 5.07 7.57
C ILE A 3 -5.17 5.50 8.70
N GLN A 4 -4.86 6.79 8.78
CA GLN A 4 -4.06 7.33 9.88
C GLN A 4 -4.87 7.31 11.18
N THR A 5 -4.19 7.10 12.31
CA THR A 5 -4.84 7.00 13.64
C THR A 5 -5.65 8.25 14.04
N HIS A 6 -5.43 9.39 13.38
CA HIS A 6 -6.08 10.68 13.67
C HIS A 6 -7.03 11.17 12.58
N GLU A 7 -7.28 10.37 11.53
CA GLU A 7 -8.20 10.77 10.46
C GLU A 7 -9.65 10.60 10.92
N GLU A 8 -10.51 11.61 10.70
CA GLU A 8 -11.94 11.52 11.06
C GLU A 8 -12.64 10.49 10.17
N VAL A 9 -12.76 9.26 10.69
CA VAL A 9 -13.48 8.17 10.03
C VAL A 9 -14.98 8.37 10.23
N GLN A 10 -15.77 8.33 9.16
CA GLN A 10 -17.23 8.39 9.24
C GLN A 10 -17.77 7.34 10.23
N THR A 11 -18.74 7.72 11.07
CA THR A 11 -19.31 6.88 12.14
C THR A 11 -19.87 5.54 11.66
N SER A 12 -20.23 5.40 10.38
CA SER A 12 -20.65 4.11 9.81
C SER A 12 -19.48 3.13 9.67
N VAL A 13 -18.28 3.57 9.29
CA VAL A 13 -17.12 2.68 9.06
C VAL A 13 -16.57 2.13 10.38
N LEU A 14 -16.56 2.94 11.45
CA LEU A 14 -16.16 2.52 12.80
C LEU A 14 -17.06 1.43 13.40
N ASN A 15 -18.34 1.40 13.02
CA ASN A 15 -19.32 0.49 13.62
C ASN A 15 -19.44 -0.85 12.88
N TYR A 16 -18.98 -0.95 11.63
CA TYR A 16 -19.19 -2.14 10.78
C TYR A 16 -17.89 -2.85 10.35
N GLU A 17 -16.71 -2.22 10.49
CA GLU A 17 -15.44 -2.88 10.18
C GLU A 17 -14.57 -3.11 11.42
N PRO A 18 -13.90 -4.27 11.55
CA PRO A 18 -12.99 -4.52 12.67
C PRO A 18 -11.83 -3.52 12.68
N HIS A 19 -11.57 -2.88 13.82
CA HIS A 19 -10.56 -1.82 13.98
C HIS A 19 -9.15 -2.16 13.46
N VAL A 20 -8.78 -3.46 13.47
CA VAL A 20 -7.51 -3.98 12.91
C VAL A 20 -7.42 -3.78 11.38
N ALA A 21 -8.55 -3.70 10.68
CA ALA A 21 -8.61 -3.47 9.25
C ALA A 21 -8.45 -1.99 8.85
N LEU A 22 -8.63 -1.06 9.80
CA LEU A 22 -8.74 0.37 9.53
C LEU A 22 -7.40 1.09 9.66
N PHE A 23 -6.73 0.98 10.81
CA PHE A 23 -5.59 1.84 11.14
C PHE A 23 -4.24 1.27 10.73
N GLY A 24 -3.50 2.03 9.93
CA GLY A 24 -2.14 1.70 9.48
C GLY A 24 -1.04 2.33 10.34
N GLY A 25 -1.31 2.67 11.60
CA GLY A 25 -0.35 3.37 12.47
C GLY A 25 -0.39 4.89 12.37
N ALA A 26 0.68 5.55 12.83
CA ALA A 26 0.75 7.02 12.93
C ALA A 26 0.71 7.71 11.55
N ASP A 27 1.36 7.12 10.55
CA ASP A 27 1.41 7.63 9.17
C ASP A 27 0.57 6.81 8.18
N GLY A 28 -0.08 5.75 8.66
CA GLY A 28 -0.91 4.85 7.86
C GLY A 28 -0.12 3.80 7.08
N LEU A 29 1.19 3.64 7.35
CA LEU A 29 2.06 2.74 6.57
C LEU A 29 2.50 1.44 7.26
N ASP A 30 2.16 1.21 8.53
CA ASP A 30 2.65 0.07 9.31
C ASP A 30 2.31 -1.28 8.67
N PHE A 31 1.11 -1.39 8.08
CA PHE A 31 0.73 -2.58 7.34
C PHE A 31 1.65 -2.84 6.14
N TYR A 32 1.97 -1.81 5.35
CA TYR A 32 2.86 -1.97 4.20
C TYR A 32 4.28 -2.31 4.64
N ARG A 33 4.79 -1.70 5.72
CA ARG A 33 6.11 -2.03 6.30
C ARG A 33 6.20 -3.51 6.62
N GLN A 34 5.19 -4.04 7.33
CA GLN A 34 5.17 -5.45 7.71
C GLN A 34 5.13 -6.37 6.48
N VAL A 35 4.27 -6.08 5.51
CA VAL A 35 4.15 -6.89 4.28
C VAL A 35 5.47 -6.88 3.49
N LEU A 36 6.07 -5.70 3.28
CA LEU A 36 7.30 -5.56 2.50
C LEU A 36 8.50 -6.21 3.20
N GLN A 37 8.56 -6.15 4.53
CA GLN A 37 9.60 -6.82 5.29
C GLN A 37 9.50 -8.35 5.17
N GLN A 38 8.29 -8.91 5.23
CA GLN A 38 8.06 -10.36 5.17
C GLN A 38 8.10 -10.92 3.75
N SER A 39 7.75 -10.11 2.73
CA SER A 39 7.64 -10.59 1.34
C SER A 39 8.96 -11.08 0.76
N HIS A 40 10.11 -10.59 1.24
CA HIS A 40 11.42 -11.06 0.78
C HIS A 40 11.63 -12.57 0.93
N GLN A 41 10.98 -13.20 1.91
CA GLN A 41 11.13 -14.65 2.18
C GLN A 41 10.18 -15.52 1.34
N LEU A 42 9.16 -14.92 0.73
CA LEU A 42 8.06 -15.63 0.07
C LEU A 42 8.04 -15.42 -1.45
N MET A 43 8.57 -14.29 -1.92
CA MET A 43 8.47 -13.91 -3.33
C MET A 43 9.47 -14.66 -4.20
N LYS A 44 9.01 -15.07 -5.39
CA LYS A 44 9.87 -15.58 -6.47
C LYS A 44 10.76 -14.44 -7.00
N PRO A 45 11.81 -14.73 -7.79
CA PRO A 45 12.63 -13.68 -8.43
C PRO A 45 11.82 -12.72 -9.32
N GLN A 46 10.70 -13.19 -9.87
CA GLN A 46 9.76 -12.40 -10.66
C GLN A 46 8.39 -12.42 -9.96
N PHE A 47 7.85 -11.24 -9.67
CA PHE A 47 6.57 -11.12 -8.99
C PHE A 47 5.89 -9.78 -9.26
N MET A 48 4.60 -9.74 -8.94
CA MET A 48 3.81 -8.52 -8.84
C MET A 48 3.16 -8.45 -7.45
N MET A 49 3.21 -7.28 -6.82
CA MET A 49 2.36 -6.93 -5.68
C MET A 49 1.37 -5.84 -6.08
N ALA A 50 0.16 -5.89 -5.51
CA ALA A 50 -0.86 -4.87 -5.68
C ALA A 50 -1.38 -4.46 -4.30
N PHE A 51 -1.44 -3.16 -4.06
CA PHE A 51 -1.89 -2.56 -2.82
C PHE A 51 -2.99 -1.55 -3.09
N GLU A 52 -4.02 -1.57 -2.26
CA GLU A 52 -4.89 -0.41 -2.08
C GLU A 52 -4.24 0.56 -1.10
N MET A 53 -4.38 1.88 -1.31
CA MET A 53 -3.80 2.92 -0.46
C MET A 53 -4.64 4.20 -0.36
N GLY A 54 -4.36 5.01 0.65
CA GLY A 54 -4.88 6.37 0.76
C GLY A 54 -4.37 7.28 -0.37
N TYR A 55 -5.20 8.21 -0.83
CA TYR A 55 -4.88 9.05 -1.99
C TYR A 55 -3.68 9.99 -1.80
N GLN A 56 -3.30 10.28 -0.56
CA GLN A 56 -2.12 11.09 -0.22
C GLN A 56 -0.85 10.24 0.01
N GLN A 57 -0.98 8.91 0.05
CA GLN A 57 0.12 8.02 0.46
C GLN A 57 1.04 7.61 -0.69
N ARG A 58 0.73 8.00 -1.92
CA ARG A 58 1.51 7.62 -3.11
C ARG A 58 3.01 7.86 -2.94
N ALA A 59 3.41 9.06 -2.52
CA ALA A 59 4.83 9.41 -2.40
C ALA A 59 5.52 8.54 -1.34
N SER A 60 4.96 8.52 -0.13
CA SER A 60 5.53 7.79 1.01
C SER A 60 5.60 6.28 0.78
N LEU A 61 4.54 5.69 0.21
CA LEU A 61 4.51 4.26 -0.09
C LEU A 61 5.48 3.90 -1.22
N THR A 62 5.64 4.79 -2.23
CA THR A 62 6.64 4.58 -3.29
C THR A 62 8.05 4.55 -2.70
N THR A 63 8.38 5.50 -1.80
CA THR A 63 9.68 5.53 -1.11
C THR A 63 9.90 4.24 -0.32
N LEU A 64 8.93 3.83 0.51
CA LEU A 64 9.01 2.61 1.30
C LEU A 64 9.21 1.36 0.42
N ILE A 65 8.48 1.23 -0.69
CA ILE A 65 8.66 0.12 -1.63
C ILE A 65 10.07 0.13 -2.22
N LYS A 66 10.62 1.31 -2.55
CA LYS A 66 11.96 1.43 -3.13
C LYS A 66 13.08 1.14 -2.15
N GLU A 67 12.88 1.36 -0.85
CA GLU A 67 13.82 0.94 0.19
C GLU A 67 13.98 -0.59 0.24
N HIS A 68 12.86 -1.33 0.06
CA HIS A 68 12.86 -2.80 0.06
C HIS A 68 13.21 -3.39 -1.32
N TYR A 69 12.69 -2.80 -2.39
CA TYR A 69 12.84 -3.28 -3.77
C TYR A 69 13.34 -2.15 -4.69
N PRO A 70 14.64 -1.78 -4.64
CA PRO A 70 15.19 -0.63 -5.36
C PRO A 70 14.95 -0.69 -6.88
N GLN A 71 14.99 -1.89 -7.44
CA GLN A 71 14.85 -2.14 -8.88
C GLN A 71 13.39 -2.31 -9.32
N ALA A 72 12.43 -2.38 -8.40
CA ALA A 72 11.04 -2.64 -8.78
C ALA A 72 10.43 -1.46 -9.54
N ARG A 73 9.63 -1.74 -10.56
CA ARG A 73 8.82 -0.74 -11.24
C ARG A 73 7.54 -0.51 -10.43
N VAL A 74 7.30 0.73 -10.02
CA VAL A 74 6.09 1.12 -9.27
C VAL A 74 5.14 1.89 -10.17
N LEU A 75 3.86 1.50 -10.20
CA LEU A 75 2.80 2.19 -10.92
C LEU A 75 1.68 2.55 -9.95
N CYS A 76 1.22 3.80 -10.02
CA CYS A 76 -0.01 4.22 -9.36
C CYS A 76 -1.15 4.32 -10.38
N ARG A 77 -2.35 3.91 -9.98
CA ARG A 77 -3.58 4.04 -10.75
C ARG A 77 -4.66 4.70 -9.90
N LYS A 78 -5.45 5.51 -10.60
CA LYS A 78 -6.59 6.21 -10.02
C LYS A 78 -7.82 5.31 -10.02
N ASP A 79 -8.69 5.52 -9.05
CA ASP A 79 -10.04 4.96 -9.06
C ASP A 79 -10.99 5.73 -10.00
N MET A 80 -12.27 5.36 -10.00
CA MET A 80 -13.31 6.02 -10.81
C MET A 80 -13.49 7.51 -10.45
N ASN A 81 -13.13 7.90 -9.22
CA ASN A 81 -13.20 9.28 -8.72
C ASN A 81 -11.91 10.07 -9.01
N GLN A 82 -11.01 9.53 -9.83
CA GLN A 82 -9.74 10.15 -10.22
C GLN A 82 -8.75 10.36 -9.06
N LEU A 83 -8.93 9.62 -7.96
CA LEU A 83 -8.02 9.64 -6.81
C LEU A 83 -7.04 8.49 -6.92
N ASP A 84 -5.77 8.74 -6.58
CA ASP A 84 -4.77 7.68 -6.48
C ASP A 84 -5.24 6.67 -5.42
N ARG A 85 -5.36 5.39 -5.79
CA ARG A 85 -5.96 4.37 -4.92
C ARG A 85 -5.28 3.02 -5.00
N MET A 86 -4.70 2.71 -6.16
CA MET A 86 -4.08 1.42 -6.44
C MET A 86 -2.60 1.60 -6.74
N MET A 87 -1.75 0.85 -6.05
CA MET A 87 -0.32 0.80 -6.29
C MET A 87 0.12 -0.60 -6.69
N PHE A 88 0.81 -0.70 -7.83
CA PHE A 88 1.35 -1.93 -8.37
C PHE A 88 2.87 -1.91 -8.35
N VAL A 89 3.49 -3.00 -7.90
CA VAL A 89 4.93 -3.20 -7.81
C VAL A 89 5.30 -4.39 -8.68
N TYR A 90 6.16 -4.19 -9.66
CA TYR A 90 6.65 -5.23 -10.56
C TYR A 90 8.14 -5.41 -10.37
N GLN A 91 8.59 -6.62 -10.04
CA GLN A 91 10.00 -6.98 -9.93
C GLN A 91 10.31 -8.10 -10.92
N GLY A 92 11.37 -7.92 -11.72
CA GLY A 92 11.84 -8.93 -12.68
C GLY A 92 10.88 -9.26 -13.83
N LEU A 93 9.73 -8.55 -13.95
CA LEU A 93 8.77 -8.71 -15.03
C LEU A 93 9.08 -7.72 -16.15
N SER A 94 9.44 -8.23 -17.33
CA SER A 94 9.55 -7.46 -18.57
C SER A 94 8.16 -7.15 -19.11
N ASN A 95 7.94 -5.91 -19.59
CA ASN A 95 6.74 -5.57 -20.34
C ASN A 95 6.77 -6.38 -21.64
N THR A 96 5.96 -7.43 -21.72
CA THR A 96 5.64 -8.09 -22.99
C THR A 96 4.36 -7.45 -23.50
#